data_AF-A0A940ECS3-F1
#
_entry.id   AF-A0A940ECS3-F1
#
_cell.length_a   1.000
_cell.length_b   1.000
_cell.length_c   1.000
_cell.angle_alpha   90.00
_cell.angle_beta   90.00
_cell.angle_gamma   90.00
#
_symmetry.space_group_name_H-M   'P 1'
#
loop_
_entity.id
_entity.type
_entity.pdbx_description
1 polymer ?
#
loop_
_entity_poly.entity_id
_entity_poly.type
_entity_poly.pdbx_seq_one_letter_code
_entity_poly.pdbx_strand_id
1 'polypeptide(L)'
;MSGAKSGPAGLVDHIEETLIAVLLGLMTAVTFANVIARFFFNSNILWALELTVFLFGWLVLLGASYAVKKHAHLGVDAILNMLAPAPRRILALISVACCLAFSLLLLKGSYDYWAVFADLPPTSGRWFPTGLNFDARSQSFYEVDDIPMIAPFRFLEDLINYGEYYEKLPKVVPYFILPLSMLLLVIRFAQVAVQIWRGEADRLVASHEVEDEIEEVRAQQGEHD
;
A
#
# COMPACT_ATOMS: atom_id res chain seq x y z
N MET A 1 5.49 -10.35 -26.03
CA MET A 1 5.56 -11.76 -25.59
C MET A 1 5.70 -11.77 -24.08
N SER A 2 4.58 -11.87 -23.35
CA SER A 2 4.58 -11.80 -21.88
C SER A 2 4.76 -13.20 -21.32
N GLY A 3 5.94 -13.46 -20.73
CA GLY A 3 6.22 -14.67 -19.98
C GLY A 3 5.42 -14.64 -18.69
N ALA A 4 4.19 -15.17 -18.74
CA ALA A 4 3.37 -15.38 -17.56
C ALA A 4 4.09 -16.34 -16.61
N LYS A 5 4.72 -15.78 -15.56
CA LYS A 5 5.15 -16.56 -14.40
C LYS A 5 3.87 -16.98 -13.64
N SER A 6 3.28 -18.10 -14.04
CA SER A 6 2.14 -18.72 -13.37
C SER A 6 2.56 -19.31 -12.02
N GLY A 7 2.63 -18.46 -11.01
CA GLY A 7 2.79 -18.82 -9.61
C GLY A 7 1.95 -17.91 -8.71
N PRO A 8 1.80 -18.21 -7.41
CA PRO A 8 1.01 -17.40 -6.48
C PRO A 8 1.48 -15.94 -6.41
N ALA A 9 2.77 -15.68 -6.68
CA ALA A 9 3.30 -14.33 -6.81
C ALA A 9 2.68 -13.57 -8.00
N GLY A 10 2.55 -14.18 -9.17
CA GLY A 10 1.99 -13.50 -10.36
C GLY A 10 0.53 -13.11 -10.20
N LEU A 11 -0.26 -13.90 -9.47
CA LEU A 11 -1.68 -13.61 -9.23
C LEU A 11 -1.87 -12.38 -8.33
N VAL A 12 -1.06 -12.25 -7.27
CA VAL A 12 -1.09 -11.08 -6.38
C VAL A 12 -0.70 -9.81 -7.15
N ASP A 13 0.24 -9.92 -8.09
CA ASP A 13 0.70 -8.78 -8.89
C ASP A 13 -0.41 -8.23 -9.78
N HIS A 14 -1.10 -9.12 -10.48
CA HIS A 14 -2.21 -8.74 -11.34
C HIS A 14 -3.33 -8.11 -10.51
N ILE A 15 -3.56 -8.59 -9.27
CA ILE A 15 -4.53 -7.99 -8.36
C ILE A 15 -4.11 -6.59 -7.94
N GLU A 16 -2.87 -6.37 -7.51
CA GLU A 16 -2.37 -5.04 -7.09
C GLU A 16 -2.41 -4.04 -8.25
N GLU A 17 -1.92 -4.42 -9.42
CA GLU A 17 -1.93 -3.58 -10.63
C GLU A 17 -3.37 -3.25 -11.06
N THR A 18 -4.25 -4.25 -11.09
CA THR A 18 -5.67 -4.05 -11.42
C THR A 18 -6.35 -3.16 -10.38
N LEU A 19 -6.07 -3.35 -9.09
CA LEU A 19 -6.67 -2.58 -8.01
C LEU A 19 -6.26 -1.11 -8.10
N ILE A 20 -4.98 -0.81 -8.34
CA ILE A 20 -4.49 0.57 -8.55
C ILE A 20 -5.16 1.20 -9.78
N ALA A 21 -5.25 0.47 -10.89
CA ALA A 21 -5.91 0.95 -12.10
C ALA A 21 -7.41 1.23 -11.88
N VAL A 22 -8.10 0.35 -11.15
CA VAL A 22 -9.51 0.51 -10.77
C VAL A 22 -9.70 1.72 -9.86
N LEU A 23 -8.85 1.91 -8.85
CA LEU A 23 -8.91 3.07 -7.95
C LEU A 23 -8.75 4.38 -8.74
N LEU A 24 -7.77 4.44 -9.64
CA LEU A 24 -7.56 5.61 -10.50
C LEU A 24 -8.77 5.86 -11.41
N GLY A 25 -9.28 4.82 -12.06
CA GLY A 25 -10.47 4.91 -12.92
C GLY A 25 -11.71 5.36 -12.16
N LEU A 26 -11.93 4.87 -10.95
CA LEU A 26 -13.04 5.29 -10.08
C LEU A 26 -12.92 6.75 -9.68
N MET A 27 -11.72 7.21 -9.30
CA MET A 27 -11.47 8.63 -9.00
C MET A 27 -11.79 9.51 -10.22
N THR A 28 -11.30 9.13 -11.40
CA THR A 28 -11.61 9.84 -12.65
C THR A 28 -13.11 9.85 -12.92
N ALA A 29 -13.80 8.72 -12.78
CA ALA A 29 -15.24 8.64 -13.01
C ALA A 29 -16.04 9.52 -12.03
N VAL A 30 -15.72 9.49 -10.73
CA VAL A 30 -16.40 10.27 -9.69
C VAL A 30 -16.19 11.77 -9.91
N THR A 31 -14.94 12.19 -10.14
CA THR A 31 -14.61 13.60 -10.39
C THR A 31 -15.24 14.10 -11.69
N PHE A 32 -15.26 13.27 -12.74
CA PHE A 32 -15.92 13.59 -14.00
C PHE A 32 -17.45 13.67 -13.85
N ALA A 33 -18.07 12.74 -13.12
CA ALA A 33 -19.50 12.79 -12.81
C ALA A 33 -19.85 14.06 -12.02
N ASN A 34 -19.01 14.48 -11.08
CA ASN A 34 -19.19 15.71 -10.34
C ASN A 34 -19.08 16.96 -11.24
N VAL A 35 -18.19 16.94 -12.23
CA VAL A 35 -18.11 17.98 -13.28
C VAL A 35 -19.42 18.03 -14.08
N ILE A 36 -19.93 16.90 -14.55
CA ILE A 36 -21.20 16.84 -15.28
C ILE A 36 -22.36 17.37 -14.42
N ALA A 37 -22.46 16.94 -13.16
CA ALA A 37 -23.48 17.41 -12.23
C ALA A 37 -23.48 18.94 -12.13
N ARG A 38 -22.28 19.54 -12.06
CA ARG A 38 -22.12 20.98 -11.92
C ARG A 38 -22.53 21.76 -13.16
N PHE A 39 -22.13 21.28 -14.34
CA PHE A 39 -22.36 22.02 -15.59
C PHE A 39 -23.74 21.78 -16.20
N PHE A 40 -24.30 20.58 -16.07
CA PHE A 40 -25.58 20.22 -16.69
C PHE A 40 -26.77 20.34 -15.75
N PHE A 41 -26.57 20.10 -14.45
CA PHE A 41 -27.65 20.06 -13.45
C PHE A 41 -27.58 21.22 -12.46
N ASN A 42 -26.56 22.09 -12.56
CA ASN A 42 -26.30 23.18 -11.62
C ASN A 42 -26.28 22.70 -10.15
N SER A 43 -25.81 21.47 -9.94
CA SER A 43 -25.76 20.78 -8.63
C SER A 43 -24.38 20.15 -8.43
N ASN A 44 -23.98 19.87 -7.19
CA ASN A 44 -22.75 19.14 -6.90
C ASN A 44 -23.02 17.82 -6.19
N ILE A 45 -22.14 16.85 -6.39
CA ILE A 45 -22.13 15.60 -5.63
C ILE A 45 -21.33 15.85 -4.34
N LEU A 46 -22.02 16.03 -3.22
CA LEU A 46 -21.41 16.41 -1.93
C LEU A 46 -20.30 15.44 -1.49
N TRP A 47 -20.57 14.13 -1.58
CA TRP A 47 -19.64 13.09 -1.19
C TRP A 47 -18.49 12.83 -2.17
N ALA A 48 -18.51 13.43 -3.37
CA ALA A 48 -17.50 13.14 -4.40
C ALA A 48 -16.09 13.55 -3.97
N LEU A 49 -15.96 14.68 -3.26
CA LEU A 49 -14.67 15.16 -2.77
C LEU A 49 -14.09 14.20 -1.74
N GLU A 50 -14.87 13.89 -0.69
CA GLU A 50 -14.45 13.00 0.38
C GLU A 50 -14.11 11.60 -0.15
N LEU A 51 -14.94 11.03 -1.01
CA LEU A 51 -14.67 9.73 -1.62
C LEU A 51 -13.37 9.75 -2.43
N THR A 52 -13.12 10.80 -3.21
CA THR A 52 -11.91 10.91 -4.01
C THR A 52 -10.66 11.00 -3.13
N VAL A 53 -10.73 11.66 -1.98
CA VAL A 53 -9.63 11.72 -1.00
C VAL A 53 -9.34 10.33 -0.42
N PHE A 54 -10.37 9.55 -0.07
CA PHE A 54 -10.15 8.17 0.39
C PHE A 54 -9.58 7.28 -0.71
N LEU A 55 -10.12 7.32 -1.93
CA LEU A 55 -9.59 6.56 -3.07
C LEU A 55 -8.13 6.93 -3.37
N PHE A 56 -7.78 8.21 -3.27
CA PHE A 56 -6.40 8.67 -3.42
C PHE A 56 -5.50 8.10 -2.32
N GLY A 57 -5.94 8.14 -1.06
CA GLY A 57 -5.21 7.53 0.05
C GLY A 57 -4.99 6.04 -0.16
N TRP A 58 -6.00 5.32 -0.64
CA TRP A 58 -5.90 3.90 -0.97
C TRP A 58 -4.87 3.65 -2.07
N LEU A 59 -4.91 4.45 -3.13
CA LEU A 59 -3.98 4.37 -4.25
C LEU A 59 -2.53 4.61 -3.80
N VAL A 60 -2.28 5.63 -2.96
CA VAL A 60 -0.94 5.95 -2.45
C VAL A 60 -0.41 4.83 -1.55
N LEU A 61 -1.22 4.31 -0.64
CA LEU A 61 -0.80 3.28 0.32
C LEU A 61 -0.50 1.94 -0.36
N LEU A 62 -1.37 1.52 -1.28
CA LEU A 62 -1.13 0.30 -2.08
C LEU A 62 0.02 0.50 -3.06
N GLY A 63 0.10 1.66 -3.70
CA GLY A 63 1.17 2.03 -4.63
C GLY A 63 2.56 2.00 -3.97
N ALA A 64 2.67 2.42 -2.71
CA ALA A 64 3.92 2.36 -1.96
C ALA A 64 4.44 0.92 -1.79
N SER A 65 3.54 -0.02 -1.45
CA SER A 65 3.90 -1.45 -1.35
C SER A 65 4.31 -2.03 -2.71
N TYR A 66 3.57 -1.70 -3.76
CA TYR A 66 3.87 -2.11 -5.13
C TYR A 66 5.21 -1.55 -5.63
N ALA A 67 5.57 -0.32 -5.26
CA ALA A 67 6.85 0.30 -5.63
C ALA A 67 8.05 -0.44 -5.03
N VAL A 68 7.97 -0.88 -3.76
CA VAL A 68 9.02 -1.72 -3.12
C VAL A 68 9.25 -3.00 -3.92
N LYS A 69 8.16 -3.62 -4.38
CA LYS A 69 8.21 -4.86 -5.13
C LYS A 69 8.85 -4.74 -6.51
N LYS A 70 8.60 -3.64 -7.22
CA LYS A 70 9.26 -3.35 -8.50
C LYS A 70 10.70 -2.84 -8.31
N HIS A 71 11.22 -2.89 -7.07
CA HIS A 71 12.53 -2.34 -6.72
C HIS A 71 12.67 -0.86 -7.13
N ALA A 72 11.56 -0.13 -7.20
CA ALA A 72 11.50 1.28 -7.56
C ALA A 72 11.70 2.19 -6.33
N HIS A 73 12.05 1.60 -5.19
CA HIS A 73 12.34 2.37 -3.98
C HIS A 73 13.66 3.11 -4.18
N LEU A 74 13.65 4.44 -4.14
CA LEU A 74 14.83 5.26 -4.37
C LEU A 74 15.93 4.91 -3.36
N GLY A 75 17.06 4.40 -3.86
CA GLY A 75 18.26 4.13 -3.08
C GLY A 75 19.45 4.87 -3.68
N VAL A 76 20.48 5.09 -2.85
CA VAL A 76 21.70 5.75 -3.28
C VAL A 76 22.61 4.73 -3.95
N ASP A 77 22.30 4.39 -5.20
CA ASP A 77 23.04 3.38 -5.97
C ASP A 77 24.50 3.79 -6.22
N ALA A 78 24.78 5.10 -6.30
CA ALA A 78 26.13 5.64 -6.46
C ALA A 78 27.11 5.14 -5.38
N ILE A 79 26.69 5.06 -4.12
CA ILE A 79 27.56 4.59 -3.02
C ILE A 79 27.76 3.07 -3.11
N LEU A 80 26.71 2.33 -3.49
CA LEU A 80 26.78 0.87 -3.63
C LEU A 80 27.69 0.46 -4.79
N ASN A 81 27.68 1.21 -5.90
CA ASN A 81 28.49 0.96 -7.09
C ASN A 81 29.99 1.15 -6.85
N MET A 82 30.37 2.02 -5.90
CA MET A 82 31.77 2.24 -5.51
C MET A 82 32.35 1.15 -4.58
N LEU A 83 31.50 0.27 -4.03
CA LEU A 83 31.89 -0.74 -3.05
C LEU A 83 32.16 -2.11 -3.69
N ALA A 84 33.11 -2.85 -3.12
CA ALA A 84 33.34 -4.26 -3.44
C ALA A 84 32.13 -5.14 -3.08
N PRO A 85 31.98 -6.35 -3.65
CA PRO A 85 30.78 -7.19 -3.49
C PRO A 85 30.43 -7.52 -2.03
N ALA A 86 31.43 -7.76 -1.18
CA ALA A 86 31.23 -8.12 0.23
C ALA A 86 30.63 -6.98 1.08
N PRO A 87 31.21 -5.75 1.13
CA PRO A 87 30.61 -4.64 1.89
C PRO A 87 29.28 -4.17 1.31
N ARG A 88 29.07 -4.27 -0.01
CA ARG A 88 27.80 -3.94 -0.66
C ARG A 88 26.65 -4.78 -0.10
N ARG A 89 26.84 -6.09 0.02
CA ARG A 89 25.82 -7.02 0.56
C ARG A 89 25.50 -6.72 2.03
N ILE A 90 26.50 -6.37 2.85
CA ILE A 90 26.29 -6.02 4.25
C ILE A 90 25.43 -4.75 4.37
N LEU A 91 25.75 -3.72 3.60
CA LEU A 91 24.95 -2.49 3.58
C LEU A 91 23.52 -2.72 3.09
N ALA A 92 23.36 -3.57 2.07
CA ALA A 92 22.04 -3.94 1.57
C ALA A 92 21.20 -4.66 2.63
N LEU A 93 21.82 -5.58 3.40
CA LEU A 93 21.16 -6.25 4.52
C LEU A 93 20.78 -5.28 5.65
N ILE A 94 21.67 -4.34 6.01
CA ILE A 94 21.39 -3.31 7.02
C ILE A 94 20.24 -2.42 6.55
N SER A 95 20.25 -1.98 5.29
CA SER A 95 19.21 -1.14 4.71
C SER A 95 17.85 -1.84 4.75
N VAL A 96 17.77 -3.10 4.28
CA VAL A 96 16.53 -3.87 4.35
C VAL A 96 16.09 -4.11 5.79
N ALA A 97 17.01 -4.38 6.73
CA ALA A 97 16.66 -4.55 8.13
C ALA A 97 16.02 -3.28 8.72
N CYS A 98 16.56 -2.10 8.41
CA CYS A 98 15.99 -0.81 8.80
C CYS A 98 14.60 -0.59 8.16
N CYS A 99 14.45 -0.86 6.87
CA CYS A 99 13.16 -0.75 6.17
C CYS A 99 12.12 -1.71 6.76
N LEU A 100 12.51 -2.95 7.06
CA LEU A 100 11.63 -3.94 7.67
C LEU A 100 11.20 -3.50 9.07
N ALA A 101 12.14 -3.04 9.90
CA ALA A 101 11.83 -2.50 11.23
C ALA A 101 10.86 -1.32 11.16
N PHE A 102 11.09 -0.37 10.23
CA PHE A 102 10.19 0.75 10.01
C PHE A 102 8.80 0.31 9.54
N SER A 103 8.71 -0.61 8.59
CA SER A 103 7.43 -1.14 8.10
C SER A 103 6.64 -1.87 9.18
N LEU A 104 7.31 -2.57 10.11
CA LEU A 104 6.65 -3.21 11.26
C LEU A 104 6.08 -2.18 12.24
N LEU A 105 6.79 -1.07 12.48
CA LEU A 105 6.28 0.03 13.29
C LEU A 105 5.05 0.69 12.64
N LEU A 106 5.08 0.89 11.33
CA LEU A 106 3.92 1.39 10.58
C LEU A 106 2.75 0.42 10.63
N LEU A 107 2.98 -0.89 10.49
CA LEU A 107 1.93 -1.90 10.61
C LEU A 107 1.27 -1.85 11.99
N LYS A 108 2.07 -1.81 13.05
CA LYS A 108 1.58 -1.69 14.43
C LYS A 108 0.74 -0.42 14.61
N GLY A 109 1.25 0.74 14.20
CA GLY A 109 0.53 2.01 14.30
C GLY A 109 -0.77 2.03 13.48
N SER A 110 -0.74 1.47 12.27
CA SER A 110 -1.91 1.37 11.39
C SER A 110 -3.00 0.45 11.95
N TYR A 111 -2.62 -0.69 12.56
CA TYR A 111 -3.55 -1.57 13.25
C TYR A 111 -4.16 -0.88 14.47
N ASP A 112 -3.36 -0.27 15.33
CA ASP A 112 -3.87 0.39 16.54
C ASP A 112 -4.85 1.53 16.23
N TYR A 113 -4.55 2.30 15.18
CA TYR A 113 -5.42 3.37 14.72
C TYR A 113 -6.73 2.83 14.15
N TRP A 114 -6.69 1.75 13.37
CA TRP A 114 -7.87 1.17 12.75
C TRP A 114 -8.73 0.34 13.72
N ALA A 115 -8.10 -0.39 14.65
CA ALA A 115 -8.75 -1.37 15.52
C ALA A 115 -9.88 -0.78 16.35
N VAL A 116 -9.74 0.45 16.85
CA VAL A 116 -10.77 1.13 17.64
C VAL A 116 -12.06 1.39 16.84
N PHE A 117 -11.97 1.59 15.52
CA PHE A 117 -13.13 1.74 14.64
C PHE A 117 -13.79 0.39 14.33
N ALA A 118 -13.03 -0.71 14.42
CA ALA A 118 -13.50 -2.07 14.20
C ALA A 118 -14.05 -2.73 15.48
N ASP A 119 -14.14 -1.99 16.58
CA ASP A 119 -14.46 -2.53 17.92
C ASP A 119 -13.48 -3.64 18.38
N LEU A 120 -12.23 -3.55 17.92
CA LEU A 120 -11.16 -4.49 18.24
C LEU A 120 -10.18 -3.87 19.25
N PRO A 121 -9.58 -4.68 20.13
CA PRO A 121 -8.60 -4.19 21.07
C PRO A 121 -7.29 -3.78 20.34
N PRO A 122 -6.83 -2.53 20.47
CA PRO A 122 -5.54 -2.10 19.94
C PRO A 122 -4.39 -2.72 20.77
N THR A 123 -3.19 -2.69 20.22
CA THR A 123 -2.01 -3.19 20.93
C THR A 123 -1.54 -2.23 22.02
N SER A 124 -1.01 -2.78 23.10
CA SER A 124 -0.33 -2.02 24.15
C SER A 124 1.16 -1.81 23.83
N GLY A 125 1.78 -0.84 24.49
CA GLY A 125 3.20 -0.50 24.28
C GLY A 125 3.40 0.51 23.15
N ARG A 126 4.42 1.38 23.30
CA ARG A 126 4.63 2.52 22.38
C ARG A 126 5.25 2.08 21.05
N TRP A 127 6.27 1.23 21.12
CA TRP A 127 7.07 0.81 19.95
C TRP A 127 6.81 -0.66 19.58
N PHE A 128 6.67 -1.53 20.58
CA PHE A 128 6.45 -2.96 20.39
C PHE A 128 5.12 -3.37 21.01
N PRO A 129 4.36 -4.29 20.37
CA PRO A 129 3.12 -4.79 20.92
C PRO A 129 3.42 -5.65 22.16
N THR A 130 3.13 -5.12 23.35
CA THR A 130 3.34 -5.82 24.62
C THR A 130 2.13 -6.64 25.07
N GLY A 131 1.00 -6.51 24.35
CA GLY A 131 -0.28 -7.15 24.67
C GLY A 131 -1.42 -6.44 23.96
N LEU A 132 -2.65 -6.75 24.36
CA LEU A 132 -3.88 -6.13 23.86
C LEU A 132 -4.48 -5.24 24.97
N ASN A 133 -4.95 -4.06 24.59
CA ASN A 133 -5.61 -3.14 25.50
C ASN A 133 -7.14 -3.29 25.39
N PHE A 134 -7.71 -4.14 26.24
CA PHE A 134 -9.16 -4.37 26.28
C PHE A 134 -9.95 -3.23 26.94
N ASP A 135 -9.26 -2.30 27.63
CA ASP A 135 -9.88 -1.12 28.23
C ASP A 135 -9.95 0.07 27.24
N ALA A 136 -9.49 -0.13 26.00
CA ALA A 136 -9.56 0.89 24.97
C ALA A 136 -11.02 1.22 24.64
N ARG A 137 -11.32 2.52 24.55
CA ARG A 137 -12.66 2.95 24.15
C ARG A 137 -12.87 2.70 22.66
N SER A 138 -13.95 2.01 22.36
CA SER A 138 -14.43 1.83 21.00
C SER A 138 -14.79 3.17 20.37
N GLN A 139 -14.57 3.23 19.06
CA GLN A 139 -14.86 4.35 18.18
C GLN A 139 -15.66 3.86 16.96
N SER A 140 -16.32 2.71 17.05
CA SER A 140 -17.08 2.13 15.94
C SER A 140 -18.22 3.03 15.45
N PHE A 141 -18.83 3.81 16.35
CA PHE A 141 -19.89 4.77 16.02
C PHE A 141 -19.43 5.97 15.16
N TYR A 142 -18.12 6.14 14.90
CA TYR A 142 -17.65 7.24 14.05
C TYR A 142 -17.89 6.96 12.57
N GLU A 143 -18.57 7.91 11.93
CA GLU A 143 -18.88 7.92 10.51
C GLU A 143 -18.06 8.97 9.75
N VAL A 144 -17.99 8.83 8.44
CA VAL A 144 -17.45 9.84 7.52
C VAL A 144 -18.38 11.06 7.41
N ASP A 145 -17.92 12.13 6.76
CA ASP A 145 -18.62 13.42 6.78
C ASP A 145 -19.72 13.53 5.73
N ASP A 146 -19.56 12.95 4.54
CA ASP A 146 -20.49 13.15 3.42
C ASP A 146 -20.90 11.85 2.72
N ILE A 147 -20.07 10.79 2.73
CA ILE A 147 -20.36 9.56 1.98
C ILE A 147 -21.54 8.79 2.61
N PRO A 148 -22.64 8.59 1.88
CA PRO A 148 -23.82 7.92 2.41
C PRO A 148 -23.56 6.43 2.66
N MET A 149 -24.22 5.88 3.68
CA MET A 149 -24.20 4.44 3.93
C MET A 149 -24.93 3.69 2.80
N ILE A 150 -24.26 2.69 2.21
CA ILE A 150 -24.84 1.86 1.14
C ILE A 150 -25.33 0.52 1.70
N ALA A 151 -26.40 -0.03 1.11
CA ALA A 151 -27.06 -1.24 1.61
C ALA A 151 -26.12 -2.44 1.86
N PRO A 152 -25.11 -2.74 1.01
CA PRO A 152 -24.20 -3.85 1.26
C PRO A 152 -23.33 -3.70 2.51
N PHE A 153 -23.15 -2.50 3.06
CA PHE A 153 -22.37 -2.27 4.28
C PHE A 153 -23.20 -2.23 5.57
N ARG A 154 -24.53 -2.36 5.49
CA ARG A 154 -25.40 -2.34 6.68
C ARG A 154 -25.17 -3.48 7.65
N PHE A 155 -24.58 -4.60 7.21
CA PHE A 155 -24.20 -5.68 8.14
C PHE A 155 -23.21 -5.21 9.22
N LEU A 156 -22.50 -4.10 9.00
CA LEU A 156 -21.58 -3.51 9.98
C LEU A 156 -22.33 -2.95 11.20
N GLU A 157 -23.60 -2.54 11.04
CA GLU A 157 -24.44 -2.05 12.14
C GLU A 157 -24.56 -3.14 13.22
N ASP A 158 -24.92 -4.36 12.81
CA ASP A 158 -25.03 -5.52 13.70
C ASP A 158 -23.68 -6.02 14.21
N LEU A 159 -22.63 -5.92 13.38
CA LEU A 159 -21.32 -6.53 13.68
C LEU A 159 -20.51 -5.73 14.70
N ILE A 160 -20.48 -4.40 14.56
CA ILE A 160 -19.56 -3.52 15.32
C ILE A 160 -20.25 -2.31 15.96
N ASN A 161 -21.48 -1.98 15.55
CA ASN A 161 -22.23 -0.84 16.09
C ASN A 161 -23.40 -1.26 16.99
N TYR A 162 -23.40 -2.50 17.47
CA TYR A 162 -24.41 -3.03 18.40
C TYR A 162 -25.86 -2.87 17.89
N GLY A 163 -26.06 -2.87 16.57
CA GLY A 163 -27.36 -2.70 15.92
C GLY A 163 -27.82 -1.24 15.78
N GLU A 164 -26.98 -0.26 16.14
CA GLU A 164 -27.26 1.15 15.87
C GLU A 164 -27.05 1.49 14.39
N TYR A 165 -27.99 2.26 13.85
CA TYR A 165 -28.01 2.63 12.44
C TYR A 165 -26.92 3.64 12.07
N TYR A 166 -26.26 3.44 10.94
CA TYR A 166 -25.31 4.41 10.38
C TYR A 166 -25.96 5.29 9.33
N GLU A 167 -25.89 6.62 9.49
CA GLU A 167 -26.38 7.55 8.46
C GLU A 167 -25.42 7.60 7.26
N LYS A 168 -24.12 7.58 7.54
CA LYS A 168 -23.01 7.68 6.60
C LYS A 168 -22.08 6.48 6.75
N LEU A 169 -21.16 6.32 5.79
CA LEU A 169 -20.25 5.18 5.80
C LEU A 169 -19.39 5.19 7.08
N PRO A 170 -19.29 4.09 7.84
CA PRO A 170 -18.48 4.03 9.05
C PRO A 170 -16.99 4.14 8.72
N LYS A 171 -16.21 4.86 9.54
CA LYS A 171 -14.77 5.11 9.29
C LYS A 171 -13.92 3.83 9.21
N VAL A 172 -14.40 2.74 9.80
CA VAL A 172 -13.75 1.42 9.72
C VAL A 172 -13.50 0.97 8.27
N VAL A 173 -14.40 1.32 7.33
CA VAL A 173 -14.32 0.89 5.93
C VAL A 173 -13.19 1.61 5.20
N PRO A 174 -13.18 2.96 5.07
CA PRO A 174 -12.10 3.65 4.38
C PRO A 174 -10.75 3.48 5.07
N TYR A 175 -10.70 3.27 6.39
CA TYR A 175 -9.42 3.15 7.13
C TYR A 175 -8.86 1.73 7.18
N PHE A 176 -9.62 0.71 6.79
CA PHE A 176 -9.13 -0.67 6.69
C PHE A 176 -7.91 -0.81 5.78
N ILE A 177 -7.78 0.08 4.80
CA ILE A 177 -6.64 0.08 3.89
C ILE A 177 -5.30 0.29 4.61
N LEU A 178 -5.30 0.95 5.77
CA LEU A 178 -4.08 1.26 6.54
C LEU A 178 -3.37 -0.02 6.98
N PRO A 179 -3.97 -0.89 7.83
CA PRO A 179 -3.31 -2.13 8.23
C PRO A 179 -3.09 -3.08 7.04
N LEU A 180 -4.01 -3.12 6.07
CA LEU A 180 -3.86 -3.97 4.89
C LEU A 180 -2.60 -3.61 4.07
N SER A 181 -2.43 -2.33 3.76
CA SER A 181 -1.30 -1.86 2.93
C SER A 181 0.02 -1.97 3.68
N MET A 182 0.05 -1.67 4.98
CA MET A 182 1.25 -1.84 5.79
C MET A 182 1.65 -3.31 5.93
N LEU A 183 0.69 -4.22 6.01
CA LEU A 183 0.96 -5.66 6.02
C LEU A 183 1.60 -6.11 4.70
N LEU A 184 1.05 -5.67 3.57
CA LEU A 184 1.63 -5.93 2.26
C LEU A 184 3.06 -5.38 2.19
N LEU A 185 3.30 -4.15 2.66
CA LEU A 185 4.61 -3.52 2.69
C LEU A 185 5.64 -4.33 3.49
N VAL A 186 5.26 -4.81 4.69
CA VAL A 186 6.11 -5.71 5.51
C VAL A 186 6.43 -6.99 4.75
N ILE A 187 5.45 -7.60 4.10
CA ILE A 187 5.64 -8.82 3.30
C ILE A 187 6.64 -8.55 2.16
N ARG A 188 6.54 -7.40 1.47
CA ARG A 188 7.47 -7.03 0.39
C ARG A 188 8.90 -6.84 0.91
N PHE A 189 9.09 -6.10 2.00
CA PHE A 189 10.42 -5.95 2.58
C PHE A 189 10.99 -7.28 3.09
N ALA A 190 10.16 -8.17 3.65
CA ALA A 190 10.59 -9.51 4.03
C ALA A 190 11.01 -10.36 2.82
N GLN A 191 10.29 -10.27 1.69
CA GLN A 191 10.66 -10.93 0.44
C GLN A 191 12.03 -10.44 -0.06
N VAL A 192 12.24 -9.13 -0.08
CA VAL A 192 13.53 -8.53 -0.47
C VAL A 192 14.64 -8.97 0.51
N ALA A 193 14.37 -9.00 1.81
CA ALA A 193 15.33 -9.46 2.82
C ALA A 193 15.80 -10.90 2.55
N VAL A 194 14.85 -11.79 2.23
CA VAL A 194 15.15 -13.19 1.90
C VAL A 194 15.97 -13.31 0.62
N GLN A 195 15.66 -12.52 -0.42
CA GLN A 195 16.42 -12.50 -1.67
C GLN A 195 17.88 -12.08 -1.45
N ILE A 196 18.11 -11.01 -0.68
CA ILE A 196 19.47 -10.55 -0.35
C ILE A 196 20.20 -11.55 0.55
N TRP A 197 19.48 -12.17 1.48
CA TRP A 197 20.04 -13.21 2.34
C TRP A 197 20.49 -14.43 1.52
N ARG A 198 19.71 -14.87 0.54
CA ARG A 198 20.06 -15.98 -0.36
C ARG A 198 21.16 -15.62 -1.36
N GLY A 199 21.45 -14.32 -1.51
CA GLY A 199 22.42 -13.82 -2.49
C GLY A 199 21.86 -13.78 -3.91
N GLU A 200 20.54 -13.84 -4.06
CA GLU A 200 19.84 -13.69 -5.35
C GLU A 200 19.80 -12.22 -5.80
N ALA A 201 19.91 -11.28 -4.85
CA ALA A 201 20.01 -9.85 -5.09
C ALA A 201 21.11 -9.22 -4.22
N ASP A 202 21.87 -8.28 -4.77
CA ASP A 202 22.89 -7.51 -4.04
C ASP A 202 22.47 -6.06 -3.77
N ARG A 203 21.28 -5.67 -4.22
CA ARG A 203 20.71 -4.32 -4.12
C ARG A 203 19.19 -4.33 -3.94
N LEU A 204 18.70 -3.27 -3.30
CA LEU A 204 17.28 -3.01 -3.05
C LEU A 204 16.58 -2.37 -4.25
N VAL A 205 17.35 -1.66 -5.09
CA VAL A 205 16.89 -0.87 -6.24
C VAL A 205 17.21 -1.59 -7.53
N ALA A 206 16.23 -1.67 -8.43
CA ALA A 206 16.48 -1.99 -9.82
C ALA A 206 16.79 -0.67 -10.50
N SER A 207 18.07 -0.39 -10.67
CA SER A 207 18.53 0.73 -11.49
C SER A 207 18.14 0.41 -12.93
N HIS A 208 17.02 0.96 -13.39
CA HIS A 208 16.63 0.90 -14.81
C HIS A 208 17.79 1.39 -15.70
N GLU A 209 18.60 2.33 -15.20
CA GLU A 209 19.86 2.77 -15.82
C GLU A 209 20.83 1.62 -16.16
N VAL A 210 20.93 0.56 -15.34
CA VAL A 210 21.83 -0.56 -15.61
C VAL A 210 21.25 -1.51 -16.66
N GLU A 211 19.93 -1.62 -16.75
CA GLU A 211 19.28 -2.43 -17.79
C GLU A 211 19.37 -1.70 -19.14
N ASP A 212 19.18 -0.38 -19.16
CA ASP A 212 19.37 0.49 -20.31
C ASP A 212 20.86 0.52 -20.75
N GLU A 213 21.82 0.64 -19.82
CA GLU A 213 23.27 0.54 -20.12
C GLU A 213 23.67 -0.84 -20.69
N ILE A 214 23.09 -1.93 -20.17
CA ILE A 214 23.35 -3.28 -20.68
C ILE A 214 22.73 -3.47 -22.07
N GLU A 215 21.54 -2.91 -22.33
CA GLU A 215 20.94 -2.92 -23.67
C GLU A 215 21.73 -2.07 -24.67
N GLU A 216 22.21 -0.88 -24.29
CA GLU A 216 23.09 -0.06 -25.13
C GLU A 216 24.41 -0.78 -25.45
N VAL A 217 25.03 -1.44 -24.47
CA VAL A 217 26.25 -2.24 -24.68
C VAL A 217 25.98 -3.44 -25.59
N ARG A 218 24.83 -4.10 -25.46
CA ARG A 218 24.42 -5.21 -26.35
C ARG A 218 24.17 -4.73 -27.77
N ALA A 219 23.57 -3.56 -27.94
CA ALA A 219 23.34 -2.94 -29.24
C ALA A 219 24.66 -2.60 -29.93
N GLN A 220 25.63 -2.04 -29.19
CA GLN A 220 26.97 -1.74 -29.70
C GLN A 220 27.79 -3.00 -30.06
N GLN A 221 27.60 -4.11 -29.33
CA GLN A 221 28.27 -5.38 -29.66
C GLN A 221 27.62 -6.11 -30.85
N GLY A 222 26.33 -5.89 -31.11
CA GLY A 222 25.62 -6.48 -32.24
C GLY A 222 25.89 -5.82 -33.59
N GLU A 223 26.51 -4.63 -33.62
CA GLU A 223 26.90 -3.93 -34.86
C GLU A 223 28.31 -4.31 -35.36
N HIS A 224 29.05 -5.16 -34.63
CA HIS A 224 30.45 -5.50 -34.90
C HIS A 224 30.68 -6.92 -35.48
N ASP A 225 29.61 -7.69 -35.77
CA ASP A 225 29.64 -8.98 -36.49
C ASP A 225 28.99 -8.86 -37.88
#